data_AF-A0A7S4NG64-F1
#
_entry.id   AF-A0A7S4NG64-F1
#
_cell.length_a   1.000
_cell.length_b   1.000
_cell.length_c   1.000
_cell.angle_alpha   90.00
_cell.angle_beta   90.00
_cell.angle_gamma   90.00
#
_symmetry.space_group_name_H-M   'P 1'
#
loop_
_entity.id
_entity.type
_entity.pdbx_description
1 polymer ?
#
loop_
_entity_poly.entity_id
_entity_poly.type
_entity_poly.pdbx_seq_one_letter_code
_entity_poly.pdbx_strand_id
1 'polypeptide(L)'
;DGHQDLVGGVGIAQHLSSLGWIAAFTIIFFTTARRNEGKHQAFVALRSAEEGMPDKISSWALVKEPVKWCVGMSAVLAYAWICDRSGLIASRNKTSEPLIGYIALAVIAIGSAMSFKHDSSGKSGFLCNSQTDEWKGWMQLFLVYYHYLYPSPQPLGVYVTARIVVASFLFMTGYGRTMSAMKKSSSFSSFVFASMMIRLNLFVILLSIVMGRTFCDYYFSPLVTFWSIFFYSLHTLGRRIEPHWRILIAAVCCFLLSVNSQRDPNKFSFARIIFSPLRPVLSSSATSFDQWLFRSQLDCFSPLLGAVVALQQHRIREALQWLDAQKKSLYVIGVSLA
;
A
#
# COMPACT_ATOMS: atom_id res chain seq x y z
N ASP A 1 -37.04 29.24 -9.70
CA ASP A 1 -37.24 27.84 -10.12
C ASP A 1 -36.21 27.27 -11.10
N GLY A 2 -35.44 28.05 -11.86
CA GLY A 2 -34.46 27.50 -12.83
C GLY A 2 -33.10 27.01 -12.30
N HIS A 3 -32.82 27.06 -10.99
CA HIS A 3 -31.49 26.75 -10.44
C HIS A 3 -31.35 25.35 -9.82
N GLN A 4 -32.45 24.62 -9.60
CA GLN A 4 -32.44 23.25 -9.06
C GLN A 4 -32.30 22.18 -10.16
N ASP A 5 -32.77 22.45 -11.39
CA ASP A 5 -32.72 21.49 -12.49
C ASP A 5 -31.30 21.29 -13.07
N LEU A 6 -30.44 22.32 -12.99
CA LEU A 6 -29.05 22.24 -13.46
C LEU A 6 -28.16 21.37 -12.55
N VAL A 7 -28.44 21.30 -11.25
CA VAL A 7 -27.68 20.47 -10.30
C VAL A 7 -28.04 18.99 -10.45
N GLY A 8 -29.30 18.68 -10.76
CA GLY A 8 -29.75 17.32 -11.10
C GLY A 8 -29.16 16.80 -12.40
N GLY A 9 -29.08 17.65 -13.44
CA GLY A 9 -28.49 17.31 -14.73
C GLY A 9 -26.97 17.04 -14.67
N VAL A 10 -26.23 17.81 -13.87
CA VAL A 10 -24.78 17.61 -13.67
C VAL A 10 -24.50 16.32 -12.90
N GLY A 11 -25.32 15.96 -11.91
CA GLY A 11 -25.21 14.70 -11.18
C GLY A 11 -25.46 13.49 -12.08
N ILE A 12 -26.52 13.51 -12.89
CA ILE A 12 -26.84 12.42 -13.84
C ILE A 12 -25.76 12.31 -14.92
N ALA A 13 -25.25 13.43 -15.43
CA ALA A 13 -24.12 13.44 -16.36
C ALA A 13 -22.83 12.88 -15.71
N GLN A 14 -22.59 13.17 -14.43
CA GLN A 14 -21.48 12.56 -13.68
C GLN A 14 -21.68 11.04 -13.47
N HIS A 15 -22.90 10.58 -13.18
CA HIS A 15 -23.23 9.17 -13.03
C HIS A 15 -23.16 8.39 -14.36
N LEU A 16 -23.57 9.01 -15.47
CA LEU A 16 -23.40 8.46 -16.81
C LEU A 16 -21.93 8.48 -17.23
N SER A 17 -21.17 9.50 -16.83
CA SER A 17 -19.72 9.54 -17.06
C SER A 17 -18.98 8.45 -16.29
N SER A 18 -19.37 8.15 -15.05
CA SER A 18 -18.73 7.11 -14.24
C SER A 18 -19.05 5.70 -14.74
N LEU A 19 -20.28 5.45 -15.20
CA LEU A 19 -20.63 4.23 -15.94
C LEU A 19 -19.88 4.13 -17.27
N GLY A 20 -19.70 5.25 -17.97
CA GLY A 20 -18.89 5.36 -19.18
C GLY A 20 -17.41 5.05 -18.92
N TRP A 21 -16.84 5.50 -17.80
CA TRP A 21 -15.47 5.19 -17.38
C TRP A 21 -15.31 3.72 -16.99
N ILE A 22 -16.31 3.11 -16.34
CA ILE A 22 -16.32 1.67 -16.03
C ILE A 22 -16.35 0.84 -17.32
N ALA A 23 -17.19 1.22 -18.30
CA ALA A 23 -17.26 0.58 -19.60
C ALA A 23 -15.96 0.77 -20.41
N ALA A 24 -15.44 2.00 -20.46
CA ALA A 24 -14.19 2.33 -21.15
C ALA A 24 -12.98 1.62 -20.52
N PHE A 25 -12.91 1.54 -19.19
CA PHE A 25 -11.85 0.79 -18.50
C PHE A 25 -11.98 -0.71 -18.74
N THR A 26 -13.19 -1.24 -18.79
CA THR A 26 -13.46 -2.64 -19.15
C THR A 26 -12.98 -2.91 -20.59
N ILE A 27 -13.27 -2.04 -21.55
CA ILE A 27 -12.83 -2.16 -22.95
C ILE A 27 -11.31 -1.99 -23.07
N ILE A 28 -10.70 -1.02 -22.39
CA ILE A 28 -9.24 -0.79 -22.37
C ILE A 28 -8.55 -1.98 -21.71
N PHE A 29 -9.10 -2.54 -20.63
CA PHE A 29 -8.58 -3.74 -19.99
C PHE A 29 -8.70 -4.95 -20.92
N PHE A 30 -9.83 -5.19 -21.59
CA PHE A 30 -9.98 -6.30 -22.55
C PHE A 30 -9.05 -6.17 -23.76
N THR A 31 -8.86 -4.95 -24.29
CA THR A 31 -7.94 -4.69 -25.41
C THR A 31 -6.47 -4.77 -25.00
N THR A 32 -6.12 -4.31 -23.79
CA THR A 32 -4.76 -4.41 -23.24
C THR A 32 -4.46 -5.85 -22.78
N ALA A 33 -5.44 -6.58 -22.26
CA ALA A 33 -5.35 -8.00 -21.95
C ALA A 33 -5.14 -8.83 -23.21
N ARG A 34 -5.91 -8.59 -24.29
CA ARG A 34 -5.67 -9.20 -25.61
C ARG A 34 -4.30 -8.86 -26.19
N ARG A 35 -3.83 -7.60 -26.05
CA ARG A 35 -2.51 -7.17 -26.52
C ARG A 35 -1.36 -7.78 -25.70
N ASN A 36 -1.56 -7.96 -24.40
CA ASN A 36 -0.61 -8.63 -23.51
C ASN A 36 -0.70 -10.17 -23.59
N GLU A 37 -1.78 -10.73 -24.11
CA GLU A 37 -1.92 -12.15 -24.45
C GLU A 37 -0.82 -12.58 -25.43
N GLY A 38 -0.54 -11.77 -26.47
CA GLY A 38 0.57 -12.02 -27.39
C GLY A 38 1.96 -11.91 -26.75
N LYS A 39 2.16 -11.00 -25.79
CA LYS A 39 3.44 -10.85 -25.05
C LYS A 39 3.63 -11.91 -23.97
N HIS A 40 2.55 -12.32 -23.33
CA HIS A 40 2.54 -13.41 -22.36
C HIS A 40 2.71 -14.75 -23.06
N GLN A 41 2.11 -14.97 -24.23
CA GLN A 41 2.38 -16.13 -25.09
C GLN A 41 3.83 -16.14 -25.58
N ALA A 42 4.42 -14.99 -25.93
CA ALA A 42 5.85 -14.92 -26.27
C ALA A 42 6.77 -15.20 -25.07
N PHE A 43 6.44 -14.68 -23.89
CA PHE A 43 7.19 -14.93 -22.65
C PHE A 43 7.03 -16.37 -22.14
N VAL A 44 5.83 -16.93 -22.25
CA VAL A 44 5.54 -18.33 -21.94
C VAL A 44 6.22 -19.23 -22.96
N ALA A 45 6.17 -18.94 -24.27
CA ALA A 45 6.90 -19.69 -25.29
C ALA A 45 8.42 -19.66 -25.09
N LEU A 46 8.99 -18.52 -24.68
CA LEU A 46 10.41 -18.41 -24.30
C LEU A 46 10.75 -19.24 -23.06
N ARG A 47 9.83 -19.30 -22.09
CA ARG A 47 9.99 -20.10 -20.86
C ARG A 47 9.72 -21.60 -21.09
N SER A 48 8.87 -21.93 -22.05
CA SER A 48 8.51 -23.29 -22.49
C SER A 48 9.56 -23.92 -23.42
N ALA A 49 10.48 -23.12 -23.98
CA ALA A 49 11.64 -23.63 -24.70
C ALA A 49 12.74 -24.16 -23.75
N GLU A 50 12.71 -23.76 -22.47
CA GLU A 50 13.73 -24.10 -21.47
C GLU A 50 13.29 -25.27 -20.55
N GLU A 51 11.98 -25.48 -20.36
CA GLU A 51 11.45 -26.54 -19.50
C GLU A 51 10.26 -27.24 -20.19
N GLY A 52 10.36 -28.56 -20.40
CA GLY A 52 9.36 -29.40 -21.07
C GLY A 52 7.94 -29.23 -20.50
N MET A 53 6.99 -28.93 -21.38
CA MET A 53 5.64 -28.48 -21.03
C MET A 53 4.70 -29.64 -20.61
N PRO A 54 3.80 -29.44 -19.64
CA PRO A 54 2.51 -30.14 -19.61
C PRO A 54 1.53 -29.49 -20.60
N ASP A 55 0.73 -30.33 -21.26
CA ASP A 55 -0.20 -29.95 -22.33
C ASP A 55 -1.26 -28.91 -21.95
N LYS A 56 -1.43 -27.91 -22.82
CA LYS A 56 -2.56 -26.96 -22.98
C LYS A 56 -3.19 -26.40 -21.68
N ILE A 57 -2.66 -25.27 -21.20
CA ILE A 57 -3.43 -24.35 -20.35
C ILE A 57 -4.59 -23.79 -21.20
N SER A 58 -5.82 -24.19 -20.89
CA SER A 58 -7.03 -23.68 -21.56
C SER A 58 -7.11 -22.16 -21.47
N SER A 59 -7.21 -21.48 -22.62
CA SER A 59 -7.37 -20.02 -22.72
C SER A 59 -8.53 -19.49 -21.86
N TRP A 60 -9.54 -20.32 -21.61
CA TRP A 60 -10.69 -19.95 -20.79
C TRP A 60 -10.41 -19.97 -19.27
N ALA A 61 -9.52 -20.84 -18.81
CA ALA A 61 -9.08 -20.84 -17.40
C ALA A 61 -8.29 -19.56 -17.06
N LEU A 62 -7.55 -19.02 -18.05
CA LEU A 62 -6.78 -17.79 -17.90
C LEU A 62 -7.67 -16.54 -17.74
N VAL A 63 -8.87 -16.55 -18.31
CA VAL A 63 -9.85 -15.44 -18.28
C VAL A 63 -10.81 -15.55 -17.08
N LYS A 64 -11.19 -16.78 -16.71
CA LYS A 64 -12.19 -17.03 -15.65
C LYS A 64 -11.78 -16.47 -14.29
N GLU A 65 -10.52 -16.67 -13.89
CA GLU A 65 -10.03 -16.22 -12.57
C GLU A 65 -10.03 -14.68 -12.46
N PRO A 66 -9.41 -13.91 -13.38
CA PRO A 66 -9.50 -12.45 -13.36
C PRO A 66 -10.93 -11.91 -13.36
N VAL A 67 -11.82 -12.49 -14.18
CA VAL A 67 -13.22 -12.06 -14.26
C VAL A 67 -13.93 -12.24 -12.92
N LYS A 68 -13.71 -13.36 -12.24
CA LYS A 68 -14.27 -13.61 -10.89
C LYS A 68 -13.85 -12.52 -9.90
N TRP A 69 -12.57 -12.13 -9.89
CA TRP A 69 -12.08 -11.06 -9.01
C TRP A 69 -12.65 -9.69 -9.37
N CYS A 70 -12.81 -9.39 -10.67
CA CYS A 70 -13.45 -8.16 -11.14
C CYS A 70 -14.93 -8.09 -10.71
N VAL A 71 -15.69 -9.17 -10.88
CA VAL A 71 -17.10 -9.24 -10.44
C VAL A 71 -17.21 -9.04 -8.94
N GLY A 72 -16.36 -9.71 -8.14
CA GLY A 72 -16.32 -9.52 -6.70
C GLY A 72 -16.00 -8.08 -6.30
N MET A 73 -15.02 -7.46 -6.97
CA MET A 73 -14.66 -6.06 -6.74
C MET A 73 -15.82 -5.11 -7.06
N SER A 74 -16.46 -5.29 -8.22
CA SER A 74 -17.61 -4.50 -8.64
C SER A 74 -18.78 -4.65 -7.67
N ALA A 75 -19.04 -5.85 -7.15
CA ALA A 75 -20.08 -6.09 -6.16
C ALA A 75 -19.80 -5.33 -4.84
N VAL A 76 -18.56 -5.36 -4.36
CA VAL A 76 -18.15 -4.60 -3.14
C VAL A 76 -18.29 -3.10 -3.36
N LEU A 77 -17.86 -2.59 -4.52
CA LEU A 77 -17.97 -1.16 -4.86
C LEU A 77 -19.44 -0.72 -4.98
N ALA A 78 -20.28 -1.54 -5.63
CA ALA A 78 -21.71 -1.30 -5.74
C ALA A 78 -22.39 -1.32 -4.37
N TYR A 79 -22.06 -2.29 -3.53
CA TYR A 79 -22.56 -2.36 -2.16
C TYR A 79 -22.19 -1.09 -1.37
N ALA A 80 -20.92 -0.68 -1.41
CA ALA A 80 -20.47 0.53 -0.74
C ALA A 80 -21.23 1.77 -1.24
N TRP A 81 -21.42 1.90 -2.57
CA TRP A 81 -22.19 2.99 -3.16
C TRP A 81 -23.66 2.97 -2.73
N ILE A 82 -24.29 1.80 -2.69
CA ILE A 82 -25.66 1.65 -2.22
C ILE A 82 -25.74 2.11 -0.75
N CYS A 83 -24.84 1.64 0.11
CA CYS A 83 -24.87 1.98 1.53
C CYS A 83 -24.67 3.48 1.81
N ASP A 84 -23.82 4.18 1.03
CA ASP A 84 -23.48 5.58 1.30
C ASP A 84 -24.27 6.59 0.46
N ARG A 85 -24.57 6.28 -0.81
CA ARG A 85 -25.09 7.25 -1.79
C ARG A 85 -26.53 7.01 -2.23
N SER A 86 -27.05 5.79 -2.14
CA SER A 86 -28.42 5.52 -2.60
C SER A 86 -29.51 6.09 -1.69
N GLY A 87 -29.18 6.42 -0.44
CA GLY A 87 -30.16 6.84 0.57
C GLY A 87 -31.13 5.75 1.03
N LEU A 88 -31.01 4.52 0.52
CA LEU A 88 -31.87 3.38 0.88
C LEU A 88 -31.66 2.91 2.32
N ILE A 89 -30.46 3.14 2.87
CA ILE A 89 -30.10 2.79 4.24
C ILE A 89 -30.04 4.08 5.05
N ALA A 90 -30.82 4.14 6.13
CA ALA A 90 -30.82 5.28 7.02
C ALA A 90 -29.45 5.45 7.69
N SER A 91 -28.84 6.62 7.51
CA SER A 91 -27.61 6.98 8.20
C SER A 91 -27.86 7.06 9.70
N ARG A 92 -27.17 6.20 10.47
CA ARG A 92 -27.20 6.23 11.93
C ARG A 92 -25.94 6.87 12.47
N ASN A 93 -26.07 7.70 13.49
CA ASN A 93 -24.92 8.21 14.23
C ASN A 93 -24.16 7.04 14.88
N LYS A 94 -22.82 7.12 14.87
CA LYS A 94 -21.98 6.12 15.53
C LYS A 94 -22.26 6.15 17.03
N THR A 95 -22.89 5.10 17.54
CA THR A 95 -23.04 4.87 18.97
C THR A 95 -21.85 4.06 19.44
N SER A 96 -21.00 4.67 20.27
CA SER A 96 -19.86 4.00 20.88
C SER A 96 -20.35 3.04 21.96
N GLU A 97 -20.78 1.86 21.55
CA GLU A 97 -21.07 0.72 22.43
C GLU A 97 -19.78 -0.08 22.61
N PRO A 98 -18.99 0.16 23.69
CA PRO A 98 -17.69 -0.47 23.85
C PRO A 98 -17.79 -2.01 23.91
N LEU A 99 -18.91 -2.53 24.40
CA LEU A 99 -19.20 -3.97 24.47
C LEU A 99 -19.19 -4.63 23.08
N ILE A 100 -19.84 -4.03 22.09
CA ILE A 100 -19.87 -4.55 20.70
C ILE A 100 -18.45 -4.55 20.12
N GLY A 101 -17.66 -3.53 20.44
CA GLY A 101 -16.25 -3.46 20.08
C GLY A 101 -15.43 -4.61 20.67
N TYR A 102 -15.52 -4.85 21.97
CA TYR A 102 -14.80 -5.94 22.63
C TYR A 102 -15.22 -7.32 22.10
N ILE A 103 -16.51 -7.53 21.82
CA ILE A 103 -17.01 -8.77 21.21
C ILE A 103 -16.43 -8.95 19.81
N ALA A 104 -16.41 -7.91 18.97
CA ALA A 104 -15.82 -7.98 17.64
C ALA A 104 -14.31 -8.32 17.70
N LEU A 105 -13.57 -7.70 18.63
CA LEU A 105 -12.15 -8.02 18.84
C LEU A 105 -11.95 -9.46 19.34
N ALA A 106 -12.81 -9.96 20.23
CA ALA A 106 -12.73 -11.33 20.73
C ALA A 106 -12.99 -12.35 19.62
N VAL A 107 -13.99 -12.12 18.76
CA VAL A 107 -14.28 -12.97 17.60
C VAL A 107 -13.09 -12.99 16.63
N ILE A 108 -12.51 -11.83 16.35
CA ILE A 108 -11.32 -11.73 15.50
C ILE A 108 -10.13 -12.45 16.14
N ALA A 109 -9.90 -12.28 17.44
CA ALA A 109 -8.83 -12.95 18.17
C ALA A 109 -8.98 -14.48 18.15
N ILE A 110 -10.18 -15.00 18.39
CA ILE A 110 -10.47 -16.44 18.32
C ILE A 110 -10.28 -16.95 16.90
N GLY A 111 -10.83 -16.26 15.90
CA GLY A 111 -10.65 -16.62 14.49
C GLY A 111 -9.18 -16.65 14.06
N SER A 112 -8.38 -15.71 14.58
CA SER A 112 -6.94 -15.68 14.34
C SER A 112 -6.20 -16.83 15.04
N ALA A 113 -6.55 -17.14 16.29
CA ALA A 113 -5.98 -18.25 17.05
C ALA A 113 -6.27 -19.60 16.38
N MET A 114 -7.45 -19.73 15.77
CA MET A 114 -7.85 -20.92 15.01
C MET A 114 -7.21 -21.00 13.61
N SER A 115 -6.66 -19.89 13.10
CA SER A 115 -6.08 -19.80 11.74
C SER A 115 -4.56 -19.93 11.73
N PHE A 116 -3.90 -20.13 12.88
CA PHE A 116 -2.45 -20.32 12.93
C PHE A 116 -2.05 -21.56 12.13
N LYS A 117 -1.25 -21.36 11.08
CA LYS A 117 -0.58 -22.42 10.36
C LYS A 117 0.89 -22.40 10.73
N HIS A 118 1.42 -23.54 11.14
CA HIS A 118 2.85 -23.68 11.39
C HIS A 118 3.60 -23.61 10.07
N ASP A 119 4.48 -22.61 9.90
CA ASP A 119 5.35 -22.50 8.74
C ASP A 119 6.53 -23.47 8.89
N SER A 120 6.41 -24.66 8.29
CA SER A 120 7.43 -25.71 8.30
C SER A 120 8.59 -25.45 7.34
N SER A 121 8.63 -24.29 6.65
CA SER A 121 9.59 -24.03 5.57
C SER A 121 11.03 -23.76 6.04
N GLY A 122 11.29 -23.71 7.35
CA GLY A 122 12.63 -23.52 7.93
C GLY A 122 13.31 -22.19 7.60
N LYS A 123 12.64 -21.29 6.87
CA LYS A 123 13.16 -19.97 6.46
C LYS A 123 12.71 -18.89 7.45
N SER A 124 13.01 -19.05 8.74
CA SER A 124 12.68 -18.06 9.77
C SER A 124 13.68 -16.89 9.78
N GLY A 125 13.54 -15.97 8.83
CA GLY A 125 14.25 -14.70 8.84
C GLY A 125 13.44 -13.58 9.52
N PHE A 126 14.13 -12.55 10.02
CA PHE A 126 13.46 -11.32 10.49
C PHE A 126 12.53 -10.73 9.39
N LEU A 127 11.27 -10.47 9.76
CA LEU A 127 10.18 -10.04 8.86
C LEU A 127 10.02 -11.00 7.67
N CYS A 128 9.62 -12.25 7.94
CA CYS A 128 9.28 -13.18 6.87
C CYS A 128 7.98 -12.76 6.17
N ASN A 129 7.78 -13.20 4.91
CA ASN A 129 6.62 -12.79 4.14
C ASN A 129 5.29 -13.16 4.85
N SER A 130 5.22 -14.36 5.46
CA SER A 130 4.02 -14.79 6.22
C SER A 130 3.68 -13.82 7.35
N GLN A 131 4.65 -13.49 8.20
CA GLN A 131 4.47 -12.52 9.29
C GLN A 131 4.01 -11.15 8.78
N THR A 132 4.61 -10.67 7.69
CA THR A 132 4.21 -9.37 7.12
C THR A 132 2.80 -9.42 6.52
N ASP A 133 2.39 -10.54 5.93
CA ASP A 133 1.05 -10.69 5.35
C ASP A 133 -0.02 -10.81 6.43
N GLU A 134 0.26 -11.53 7.52
CA GLU A 134 -0.59 -11.57 8.71
C GLU A 134 -0.75 -10.16 9.31
N TRP A 135 0.35 -9.42 9.49
CA TRP A 135 0.29 -8.06 10.01
C TRP A 135 -0.57 -7.13 9.14
N LYS A 136 -0.49 -7.24 7.80
CA LYS A 136 -1.33 -6.45 6.89
C LYS A 136 -2.82 -6.72 7.12
N GLY A 137 -3.20 -7.99 7.33
CA GLY A 137 -4.57 -8.36 7.67
C GLY A 137 -5.01 -7.76 9.02
N TRP A 138 -4.18 -7.90 10.05
CA TRP A 138 -4.42 -7.33 11.36
C TRP A 138 -4.58 -5.82 11.36
N MET A 139 -3.72 -5.14 10.61
CA MET A 139 -3.81 -3.71 10.40
C MET A 139 -5.15 -3.31 9.77
N GLN A 140 -5.59 -4.02 8.72
CA GLN A 140 -6.86 -3.71 8.06
C GLN A 140 -8.04 -3.88 9.01
N LEU A 141 -8.07 -4.96 9.79
CA LEU A 141 -9.09 -5.20 10.80
C LEU A 141 -9.10 -4.12 11.88
N PHE A 142 -7.92 -3.74 12.39
CA PHE A 142 -7.80 -2.68 13.38
C PHE A 142 -8.28 -1.32 12.85
N LEU A 143 -7.93 -0.97 11.61
CA LEU A 143 -8.37 0.30 11.02
C LEU A 143 -9.89 0.33 10.78
N VAL A 144 -10.51 -0.79 10.42
CA VAL A 144 -11.98 -0.90 10.33
C VAL A 144 -12.59 -0.74 11.70
N TYR A 145 -12.09 -1.46 12.71
CA TYR A 145 -12.52 -1.36 14.10
C TYR A 145 -12.45 0.10 14.61
N TYR A 146 -11.32 0.74 14.40
CA TYR A 146 -11.07 2.13 14.78
C TYR A 146 -12.07 3.10 14.14
N HIS A 147 -12.28 3.02 12.83
CA HIS A 147 -13.22 3.92 12.14
C HIS A 147 -14.68 3.61 12.43
N TYR A 148 -15.02 2.37 12.79
CA TYR A 148 -16.38 1.97 13.10
C TYR A 148 -16.83 2.51 14.46
N LEU A 149 -16.02 2.31 15.51
CA LEU A 149 -16.43 2.60 16.89
C LEU A 149 -16.21 4.05 17.32
N TYR A 150 -15.22 4.74 16.76
CA TYR A 150 -14.86 6.06 17.24
C TYR A 150 -15.38 7.14 16.27
N PRO A 151 -16.47 7.85 16.62
CA PRO A 151 -16.79 9.11 15.97
C PRO A 151 -15.67 10.12 16.17
N SER A 152 -15.61 11.09 15.26
CA SER A 152 -14.69 12.24 15.41
C SER A 152 -15.29 13.22 16.42
N PRO A 153 -14.51 13.77 17.38
CA PRO A 153 -13.07 13.57 17.61
C PRO A 153 -12.75 12.26 18.37
N GLN A 154 -11.65 11.61 18.01
CA GLN A 154 -11.26 10.33 18.62
C GLN A 154 -10.48 10.53 19.93
N PRO A 155 -10.59 9.60 20.90
CA PRO A 155 -9.72 9.58 22.07
C PRO A 155 -8.24 9.46 21.68
N LEU A 156 -7.37 10.23 22.34
CA LEU A 156 -5.95 10.33 22.00
C LEU A 156 -5.26 8.97 21.95
N GLY A 157 -5.52 8.09 22.93
CA GLY A 157 -4.89 6.77 22.99
C GLY A 157 -5.16 5.93 21.74
N VAL A 158 -6.41 5.87 21.30
CA VAL A 158 -6.80 5.07 20.12
C VAL A 158 -6.25 5.69 18.83
N TYR A 159 -6.25 7.02 18.74
CA TYR A 159 -5.61 7.73 17.63
C TYR A 159 -4.11 7.40 17.54
N VAL A 160 -3.38 7.46 18.65
CA VAL A 160 -1.95 7.11 18.70
C VAL A 160 -1.72 5.65 18.29
N THR A 161 -2.55 4.72 18.77
CA THR A 161 -2.47 3.30 18.36
C THR A 161 -2.67 3.14 16.85
N ALA A 162 -3.67 3.81 16.26
CA ALA A 162 -3.89 3.78 14.81
C ALA A 162 -2.67 4.30 14.04
N ARG A 163 -2.01 5.35 14.56
CA ARG A 163 -0.78 5.88 13.97
C ARG A 163 0.39 4.90 14.09
N ILE A 164 0.55 4.20 15.22
CA ILE A 164 1.58 3.16 15.38
C ILE A 164 1.36 2.02 14.39
N VAL A 165 0.12 1.60 14.16
CA VAL A 165 -0.23 0.56 13.16
C VAL A 165 0.09 1.01 11.73
N VAL A 166 -0.19 2.28 11.39
CA VAL A 166 0.19 2.83 10.08
C VAL A 166 1.70 2.96 9.94
N ALA A 167 2.38 3.43 10.99
CA ALA A 167 3.83 3.54 11.03
C ALA A 167 4.50 2.17 10.85
N SER A 168 4.07 1.13 11.55
CA SER A 168 4.66 -0.21 11.39
C SER A 168 4.55 -0.74 9.95
N PHE A 169 3.45 -0.42 9.24
CA PHE A 169 3.33 -0.73 7.82
C PHE A 169 4.35 0.03 6.96
N LEU A 170 4.56 1.31 7.24
CA LEU A 170 5.57 2.12 6.53
C LEU A 170 6.99 1.64 6.84
N PHE A 171 7.27 1.25 8.08
CA PHE A 171 8.50 0.57 8.45
C PHE A 171 8.72 -0.68 7.60
N MET A 172 7.73 -1.57 7.50
CA MET A 172 7.82 -2.76 6.66
C MET A 172 8.02 -2.42 5.18
N THR A 173 7.40 -1.33 4.70
CA THR A 173 7.57 -0.84 3.34
C THR A 173 9.03 -0.44 3.10
N GLY A 174 9.59 0.42 3.95
CA GLY A 174 10.99 0.86 3.86
C GLY A 174 11.97 -0.32 3.99
N TYR A 175 11.71 -1.24 4.91
CA TYR A 175 12.48 -2.47 5.10
C TYR A 175 12.47 -3.34 3.85
N GLY A 176 11.29 -3.70 3.34
CA GLY A 176 11.13 -4.60 2.20
C GLY A 176 11.75 -4.04 0.92
N ARG A 177 11.61 -2.73 0.65
CA ARG A 177 12.23 -2.09 -0.53
C ARG A 177 13.74 -2.05 -0.44
N THR A 178 14.28 -1.71 0.73
CA THR A 178 15.72 -1.65 0.93
C THR A 178 16.32 -3.06 0.87
N MET A 179 15.72 -4.04 1.53
CA MET A 179 16.15 -5.44 1.46
C MET A 179 16.12 -6.00 0.03
N SER A 180 15.08 -5.68 -0.74
CA SER A 180 15.00 -6.08 -2.16
C SER A 180 16.05 -5.41 -3.04
N ALA A 181 16.47 -4.18 -2.70
CA ALA A 181 17.51 -3.47 -3.44
C ALA A 181 18.93 -3.97 -3.09
N MET A 182 19.14 -4.46 -1.87
CA MET A 182 20.43 -5.02 -1.44
C MET A 182 20.65 -6.44 -1.97
N LYS A 183 19.58 -7.23 -2.12
CA LYS A 183 19.68 -8.55 -2.78
C LYS A 183 20.16 -8.37 -4.22
N LYS A 184 21.34 -8.90 -4.53
CA LYS A 184 22.03 -8.86 -5.85
C LYS A 184 21.25 -9.48 -7.03
N SER A 185 20.02 -9.96 -6.80
CA SER A 185 19.18 -10.67 -7.76
C SER A 185 18.23 -9.71 -8.51
N SER A 186 17.78 -10.13 -9.69
CA SER A 186 16.89 -9.50 -10.67
C SER A 186 15.53 -8.96 -10.16
N SER A 187 15.29 -8.95 -8.85
CA SER A 187 14.05 -8.49 -8.20
C SER A 187 13.83 -6.97 -8.29
N PHE A 188 14.83 -6.20 -8.73
CA PHE A 188 14.71 -4.76 -8.97
C PHE A 188 14.20 -4.44 -10.38
N SER A 189 13.20 -5.19 -10.84
CA SER A 189 12.54 -4.95 -12.12
C SER A 189 11.45 -3.90 -11.99
N SER A 190 11.46 -2.90 -12.88
CA SER A 190 10.40 -1.89 -12.98
C SER A 190 9.01 -2.51 -13.15
N PHE A 191 8.92 -3.67 -13.79
CA PHE A 191 7.66 -4.38 -13.99
C PHE A 191 7.09 -4.92 -12.67
N VAL A 192 7.95 -5.50 -11.82
CA VAL A 192 7.55 -6.00 -10.50
C VAL A 192 7.09 -4.84 -9.61
N PHE A 193 7.79 -3.71 -9.68
CA PHE A 193 7.38 -2.50 -8.97
C PHE A 193 6.03 -1.96 -9.46
N ALA A 194 5.83 -1.84 -10.77
CA ALA A 194 4.58 -1.38 -11.36
C ALA A 194 3.40 -2.30 -11.00
N SER A 195 3.58 -3.62 -11.10
CA SER A 195 2.57 -4.61 -10.69
C SER A 195 2.20 -4.45 -9.20
N MET A 196 3.17 -4.19 -8.32
CA MET A 196 2.86 -3.90 -6.92
C MET A 196 2.11 -2.56 -6.74
N MET A 197 2.48 -1.50 -7.45
CA MET A 197 1.76 -0.21 -7.37
C MET A 197 0.31 -0.31 -7.82
N ILE A 198 0.04 -1.10 -8.87
CA ILE A 198 -1.32 -1.38 -9.31
C ILE A 198 -2.07 -2.14 -8.22
N ARG A 199 -1.52 -3.25 -7.70
CA ARG A 199 -2.20 -4.04 -6.67
C ARG A 199 -2.49 -3.25 -5.39
N LEU A 200 -1.58 -2.34 -5.01
CA LEU A 200 -1.75 -1.50 -3.83
C LEU A 200 -2.90 -0.49 -3.98
N ASN A 201 -3.02 0.14 -5.16
CA ASN A 201 -3.89 1.30 -5.35
C ASN A 201 -5.17 1.01 -6.12
N LEU A 202 -5.27 -0.11 -6.84
CA LEU A 202 -6.39 -0.39 -7.75
C LEU A 202 -7.75 -0.24 -7.06
N PHE A 203 -7.92 -0.87 -5.89
CA PHE A 203 -9.18 -0.79 -5.16
C PHE A 203 -9.52 0.64 -4.74
N VAL A 204 -8.55 1.37 -4.18
CA VAL A 204 -8.77 2.72 -3.66
C VAL A 204 -9.06 3.70 -4.78
N ILE A 205 -8.39 3.58 -5.93
CA ILE A 205 -8.67 4.40 -7.11
C ILE A 205 -10.10 4.17 -7.58
N LEU A 206 -10.53 2.91 -7.71
CA LEU A 206 -11.89 2.58 -8.12
C LEU A 206 -12.92 3.07 -7.10
N LEU A 207 -12.63 2.91 -5.81
CA LEU A 207 -13.49 3.40 -4.74
C LEU A 207 -13.61 4.92 -4.75
N SER A 208 -12.51 5.66 -4.95
CA SER A 208 -12.51 7.12 -5.13
C SER A 208 -13.41 7.57 -6.27
N ILE A 209 -13.33 6.89 -7.42
CA ILE A 209 -14.16 7.19 -8.60
C ILE A 209 -15.64 6.94 -8.29
N VAL A 210 -15.97 5.76 -7.76
CA VAL A 210 -17.36 5.37 -7.46
C VAL A 210 -17.99 6.29 -6.40
N MET A 211 -17.21 6.69 -5.40
CA MET A 211 -17.66 7.54 -4.31
C MET A 211 -17.61 9.04 -4.62
N GLY A 212 -17.09 9.44 -5.79
CA GLY A 212 -16.88 10.86 -6.11
C GLY A 212 -15.97 11.57 -5.10
N ARG A 213 -14.93 10.86 -4.62
CA ARG A 213 -13.95 11.36 -3.64
C ARG A 213 -12.57 11.45 -4.28
N THR A 214 -11.71 12.27 -3.70
CA THR A 214 -10.33 12.37 -4.17
C THR A 214 -9.48 11.21 -3.66
N PHE A 215 -8.38 10.90 -4.33
CA PHE A 215 -7.48 9.84 -3.91
C PHE A 215 -6.84 10.14 -2.53
N CYS A 216 -6.52 11.41 -2.25
CA CYS A 216 -6.03 11.87 -0.95
C CYS A 216 -6.99 11.68 0.22
N ASP A 217 -8.31 11.59 -0.02
CA ASP A 217 -9.28 11.36 1.05
C ASP A 217 -9.07 9.98 1.70
N TYR A 218 -8.56 9.00 0.94
CA TYR A 218 -8.15 7.68 1.42
C TYR A 218 -6.67 7.67 1.81
N TYR A 219 -6.28 8.59 2.70
CA TYR A 219 -4.90 9.01 2.99
C TYR A 219 -3.83 7.90 3.09
N PHE A 220 -4.20 6.69 3.54
CA PHE A 220 -3.28 5.57 3.68
C PHE A 220 -2.68 5.11 2.34
N SER A 221 -3.49 4.98 1.28
CA SER A 221 -3.01 4.49 -0.02
C SER A 221 -2.02 5.45 -0.69
N PRO A 222 -2.30 6.76 -0.78
CA PRO A 222 -1.34 7.73 -1.30
C PRO A 222 -0.06 7.80 -0.45
N LEU A 223 -0.17 7.66 0.88
CA LEU A 223 0.97 7.65 1.80
C LEU A 223 1.95 6.50 1.54
N VAL A 224 1.44 5.26 1.46
CA VAL A 224 2.27 4.08 1.15
C VAL A 224 2.85 4.15 -0.26
N THR A 225 2.06 4.64 -1.22
CA THR A 225 2.49 4.82 -2.61
C THR A 225 3.66 5.78 -2.70
N PHE A 226 3.56 6.92 -2.01
CA PHE A 226 4.63 7.90 -1.95
C PHE A 226 5.93 7.27 -1.42
N TRP A 227 5.91 6.64 -0.24
CA TRP A 227 7.11 6.05 0.34
C TRP A 227 7.66 4.88 -0.49
N SER A 228 6.79 4.10 -1.13
CA SER A 228 7.21 3.07 -2.08
C SER A 228 7.96 3.64 -3.28
N ILE A 229 7.46 4.72 -3.88
CA ILE A 229 8.11 5.41 -4.99
C ILE A 229 9.42 6.05 -4.51
N PHE A 230 9.42 6.70 -3.35
CA PHE A 230 10.60 7.34 -2.78
C PHE A 230 11.77 6.36 -2.64
N PHE A 231 11.57 5.21 -1.97
CA PHE A 231 12.63 4.22 -1.80
C PHE A 231 13.00 3.52 -3.11
N TYR A 232 12.04 3.31 -4.02
CA TYR A 232 12.33 2.77 -5.34
C TYR A 232 13.21 3.71 -6.15
N SER A 233 12.90 5.01 -6.17
CA SER A 233 13.68 6.06 -6.80
C SER A 233 15.07 6.17 -6.18
N LEU A 234 15.16 6.19 -4.85
CA LEU A 234 16.43 6.26 -4.13
C LEU A 234 17.38 5.13 -4.54
N HIS A 235 16.88 3.91 -4.64
CA HIS A 235 17.68 2.75 -5.02
C HIS A 235 17.91 2.61 -6.53
N THR A 236 17.01 3.12 -7.39
CA THR A 236 17.19 3.12 -8.86
C THR A 236 18.21 4.18 -9.30
N LEU A 237 18.11 5.39 -8.77
CA LEU A 237 18.97 6.53 -9.10
C LEU A 237 20.32 6.38 -8.39
N GLY A 238 20.30 5.94 -7.14
CA GLY A 238 21.47 5.77 -6.30
C GLY A 238 22.28 4.51 -6.56
N ARG A 239 22.08 3.75 -7.66
CA ARG A 239 22.76 2.45 -7.87
C ARG A 239 24.30 2.50 -7.74
N ARG A 240 24.90 3.64 -8.08
CA ARG A 240 26.36 3.87 -7.98
C ARG A 240 26.82 4.34 -6.59
N ILE A 241 25.88 4.77 -5.75
CA ILE A 241 26.12 5.26 -4.39
C ILE A 241 26.10 4.07 -3.44
N GLU A 242 26.98 4.02 -2.45
CA GLU A 242 26.99 2.93 -1.47
C GLU A 242 25.72 2.93 -0.60
N PRO A 243 25.26 1.76 -0.12
CA PRO A 243 24.02 1.62 0.63
C PRO A 243 23.83 2.60 1.80
N HIS A 244 24.88 2.87 2.58
CA HIS A 244 24.80 3.74 3.76
C HIS A 244 24.59 5.21 3.38
N TRP A 245 25.23 5.69 2.30
CA TRP A 245 25.00 7.03 1.77
C TRP A 245 23.59 7.20 1.22
N ARG A 246 22.98 6.16 0.62
CA ARG A 246 21.56 6.22 0.20
C ARG A 246 20.65 6.42 1.40
N ILE A 247 20.91 5.72 2.51
CA ILE A 247 20.12 5.87 3.74
C ILE A 247 20.34 7.25 4.37
N LEU A 248 21.56 7.80 4.32
CA LEU A 248 21.81 9.17 4.76
C LEU A 248 21.02 10.17 3.92
N ILE A 249 21.01 10.03 2.59
CA ILE A 249 20.17 10.87 1.71
C ILE A 249 18.70 10.74 2.10
N ALA A 250 18.21 9.52 2.36
CA ALA A 250 16.84 9.31 2.85
C ALA A 250 16.58 10.03 4.18
N ALA A 251 17.54 9.98 5.11
CA ALA A 251 17.45 10.64 6.41
C ALA A 251 17.40 12.17 6.25
N VAL A 252 18.24 12.74 5.39
CA VAL A 252 18.23 14.17 5.08
C VAL A 252 16.90 14.57 4.42
N CYS A 253 16.39 13.78 3.47
CA CYS A 253 15.07 14.03 2.87
C CYS A 253 13.95 13.98 3.92
N CYS A 254 13.93 12.98 4.81
CA CYS A 254 12.94 12.89 5.89
C CYS A 254 13.04 14.09 6.83
N PHE A 255 14.26 14.48 7.20
CA PHE A 255 14.52 15.67 8.00
C PHE A 255 13.99 16.92 7.32
N LEU A 256 14.32 17.17 6.05
CA LEU A 256 13.81 18.33 5.29
C LEU A 256 12.29 18.33 5.13
N LEU A 257 11.65 17.15 5.01
CA LEU A 257 10.19 17.05 4.98
C LEU A 257 9.57 17.36 6.36
N SER A 258 10.24 17.00 7.44
CA SER A 258 9.79 17.25 8.82
C SER A 258 10.06 18.68 9.31
N VAL A 259 11.18 19.27 8.91
CA VAL A 259 11.56 20.66 9.20
C VAL A 259 10.62 21.54 8.38
N ASN A 260 9.78 22.31 9.05
CA ASN A 260 8.65 23.06 8.48
C ASN A 260 7.36 22.25 8.25
N SER A 261 7.14 21.18 9.02
CA SER A 261 5.81 20.59 9.21
C SER A 261 4.94 21.51 10.07
N GLN A 262 4.59 22.68 9.54
CA GLN A 262 3.67 23.63 10.19
C GLN A 262 2.35 23.68 9.44
N ARG A 263 1.26 23.71 10.21
CA ARG A 263 -0.12 23.79 9.72
C ARG A 263 -0.43 25.13 9.04
N ASP A 264 0.43 26.13 9.22
CA ASP A 264 0.27 27.47 8.65
C ASP A 264 0.51 27.48 7.15
N PRO A 265 -0.50 27.80 6.33
CA PRO A 265 -0.38 27.76 4.89
C PRO A 265 0.54 28.84 4.30
N ASN A 266 0.85 29.87 5.10
CA ASN A 266 1.66 31.02 4.67
C ASN A 266 3.17 30.82 4.93
N LYS A 267 3.56 29.72 5.57
CA LYS A 267 4.96 29.43 5.90
C LYS A 267 5.58 28.50 4.86
N PHE A 268 6.87 28.71 4.62
CA PHE A 268 7.66 27.91 3.69
C PHE A 268 7.65 26.43 4.10
N SER A 269 7.39 25.52 3.15
CA SER A 269 7.42 24.08 3.40
C SER A 269 8.00 23.33 2.21
N PHE A 270 9.10 22.60 2.41
CA PHE A 270 9.73 21.77 1.38
C PHE A 270 8.76 20.73 0.83
N ALA A 271 7.93 20.15 1.71
CA ALA A 271 6.92 19.19 1.30
C ALA A 271 5.92 19.82 0.32
N ARG A 272 5.45 21.05 0.57
CA ARG A 272 4.55 21.73 -0.38
C ARG A 272 5.20 21.96 -1.74
N ILE A 273 6.47 22.36 -1.79
CA ILE A 273 7.17 22.60 -3.05
C ILE A 273 7.30 21.30 -3.85
N ILE A 274 7.75 20.22 -3.19
CA ILE A 274 7.96 18.92 -3.82
C ILE A 274 6.63 18.31 -4.30
N PHE A 275 5.55 18.45 -3.53
CA PHE A 275 4.28 17.79 -3.82
C PHE A 275 3.26 18.68 -4.56
N SER A 276 3.47 20.00 -4.64
CA SER A 276 2.56 20.93 -5.35
C SER A 276 2.27 20.51 -6.80
N PRO A 277 3.26 20.01 -7.60
CA PRO A 277 2.98 19.52 -8.96
C PRO A 277 2.03 18.31 -9.00
N LEU A 278 1.95 17.54 -7.91
CA LEU A 278 1.09 16.35 -7.81
C LEU A 278 -0.32 16.69 -7.30
N ARG A 279 -0.54 17.90 -6.78
CA ARG A 279 -1.84 18.37 -6.30
C ARG A 279 -3.00 18.11 -7.28
N PRO A 280 -2.93 18.47 -8.58
CA PRO A 280 -4.05 18.26 -9.51
C PRO A 280 -4.40 16.79 -9.73
N VAL A 281 -3.44 15.88 -9.55
CA VAL A 281 -3.66 14.42 -9.71
C VAL A 281 -4.20 13.80 -8.42
N LEU A 282 -3.74 14.29 -7.27
CA LEU A 282 -4.02 13.69 -5.97
C LEU A 282 -5.29 14.22 -5.30
N SER A 283 -5.68 15.47 -5.57
CA SER A 283 -6.83 16.09 -4.93
C SER A 283 -7.41 17.29 -5.68
N SER A 284 -8.72 17.34 -5.82
CA SER A 284 -9.45 18.53 -6.29
C SER A 284 -9.62 19.60 -5.19
N SER A 285 -9.53 19.21 -3.91
CA SER A 285 -9.66 20.12 -2.75
C SER A 285 -8.32 20.43 -2.10
N ALA A 286 -8.04 21.72 -1.85
CA ALA A 286 -6.84 22.19 -1.14
C ALA A 286 -6.72 21.56 0.26
N THR A 287 -7.85 21.40 0.96
CA THR A 287 -7.89 20.90 2.33
C THR A 287 -7.50 19.43 2.42
N SER A 288 -7.93 18.59 1.47
CA SER A 288 -7.57 17.16 1.44
C SER A 288 -6.08 16.96 1.18
N PHE A 289 -5.49 17.79 0.30
CA PHE A 289 -4.05 17.77 0.03
C PHE A 289 -3.23 18.12 1.27
N ASP A 290 -3.58 19.22 1.94
CA ASP A 290 -2.87 19.69 3.13
C ASP A 290 -2.95 18.66 4.28
N GLN A 291 -4.12 18.02 4.42
CA GLN A 291 -4.32 16.95 5.38
C GLN A 291 -3.47 15.70 5.08
N TRP A 292 -3.32 15.33 3.82
CA TRP A 292 -2.44 14.24 3.41
C TRP A 292 -0.98 14.61 3.64
N LEU A 293 -0.58 15.83 3.24
CA LEU A 293 0.76 16.34 3.39
C LEU A 293 1.23 16.32 4.84
N PHE A 294 0.39 16.83 5.74
CA PHE A 294 0.64 16.81 7.19
C PHE A 294 0.90 15.38 7.70
N ARG A 295 0.10 14.40 7.26
CA ARG A 295 0.27 13.00 7.68
C ARG A 295 1.56 12.38 7.12
N SER A 296 1.92 12.71 5.88
CA SER A 296 3.16 12.26 5.24
C SER A 296 4.41 12.78 5.96
N GLN A 297 4.34 13.98 6.55
CA GLN A 297 5.43 14.54 7.35
C GLN A 297 5.55 13.85 8.72
N LEU A 298 4.43 13.53 9.37
CA LEU A 298 4.44 12.89 10.68
C LEU A 298 5.05 11.48 10.68
N ASP A 299 4.80 10.68 9.64
CA ASP A 299 5.28 9.29 9.60
C ASP A 299 6.64 9.13 8.89
N CYS A 300 7.33 10.22 8.54
CA CYS A 300 8.47 10.16 7.62
C CYS A 300 9.68 9.36 8.13
N PHE A 301 9.87 9.29 9.44
CA PHE A 301 10.97 8.55 10.05
C PHE A 301 10.71 7.05 10.13
N SER A 302 9.45 6.62 10.07
CA SER A 302 9.11 5.20 10.16
C SER A 302 9.66 4.35 9.01
N PRO A 303 9.45 4.70 7.73
CA PRO A 303 10.02 3.94 6.62
C PRO A 303 11.55 4.10 6.55
N LEU A 304 12.12 5.22 7.03
CA LEU A 304 13.57 5.38 7.19
C LEU A 304 14.14 4.37 8.18
N LEU A 305 13.51 4.21 9.36
CA LEU A 305 13.90 3.23 10.35
C LEU A 305 13.87 1.81 9.76
N GLY A 306 12.84 1.50 8.97
CA GLY A 306 12.75 0.24 8.22
C GLY A 306 13.93 0.01 7.29
N ALA A 307 14.35 1.04 6.55
CA ALA A 307 15.51 0.97 5.68
C ALA A 307 16.83 0.78 6.44
N VAL A 308 17.02 1.45 7.58
CA VAL A 308 18.19 1.27 8.46
C VAL A 308 18.26 -0.17 8.94
N VAL A 309 17.15 -0.71 9.46
CA VAL A 309 17.07 -2.10 9.93
C VAL A 309 17.34 -3.08 8.79
N ALA A 310 16.87 -2.79 7.57
CA ALA A 310 17.16 -3.63 6.41
C ALA A 310 18.66 -3.67 6.07
N LEU A 311 19.36 -2.53 6.13
CA LEU A 311 20.80 -2.49 5.90
C LEU A 311 21.57 -3.29 6.96
N GLN A 312 21.20 -3.14 8.24
CA GLN A 312 21.82 -3.89 9.31
C GLN A 312 21.57 -5.40 9.17
N GLN A 313 20.32 -5.78 8.91
CA GLN A 313 19.97 -7.18 8.70
C GLN A 313 20.69 -7.79 7.49
N HIS A 314 20.92 -7.02 6.44
CA HIS A 314 21.70 -7.48 5.29
C HIS A 314 23.15 -7.77 5.68
N ARG A 315 23.82 -6.84 6.37
CA ARG A 315 25.20 -6.99 6.85
C ARG A 315 25.36 -8.19 7.78
N ILE A 316 24.41 -8.37 8.71
CA ILE A 316 24.39 -9.52 9.62
C ILE A 316 24.30 -10.83 8.83
N ARG A 317 23.43 -10.90 7.81
CA ARG A 317 23.30 -12.10 6.97
C ARG A 317 24.57 -12.40 6.18
N GLU A 318 25.22 -11.39 5.61
CA GLU A 318 26.50 -11.57 4.90
C GLU A 318 27.60 -12.06 5.84
N ALA A 319 27.69 -11.49 7.05
CA ALA A 319 28.64 -11.91 8.06
C ALA A 319 28.40 -13.35 8.51
N LEU A 320 27.14 -13.75 8.75
CA LEU A 320 26.78 -15.13 9.10
C LEU A 320 27.14 -16.10 7.97
N GLN A 321 26.82 -15.76 6.72
CA GLN A 321 27.19 -16.60 5.56
C GLN A 321 28.69 -16.76 5.40
N TRP A 322 29.46 -15.69 5.64
CA TRP A 322 30.93 -15.75 5.64
C TRP A 322 31.47 -16.63 6.78
N LEU A 323 30.88 -16.55 7.98
CA LEU A 323 31.26 -17.39 9.13
C LEU A 323 30.97 -18.88 8.89
N ASP A 324 29.78 -19.19 8.36
CA ASP A 324 29.39 -20.56 8.00
C ASP A 324 30.36 -21.14 6.95
N ALA A 325 30.76 -20.34 5.97
CA ALA A 325 31.77 -20.73 4.98
C ALA A 325 33.15 -20.99 5.60
N GLN A 326 33.48 -20.32 6.71
CA GLN A 326 34.75 -20.46 7.43
C GLN A 326 34.72 -21.53 8.54
N LYS A 327 33.58 -22.17 8.82
CA LYS A 327 33.36 -23.11 9.95
C LYS A 327 33.82 -22.56 11.32
N LYS A 328 33.85 -21.23 11.52
CA LYS A 328 34.28 -20.62 12.79
C LYS A 328 33.06 -20.39 13.71
N SER A 329 33.21 -20.74 14.99
CA SER A 329 32.14 -20.67 15.99
C SER A 329 31.72 -19.22 16.30
N LEU A 330 30.43 -19.05 16.65
CA LEU A 330 29.68 -17.78 16.82
C LEU A 330 30.30 -16.72 17.77
N TYR A 331 31.35 -17.03 18.52
CA TYR A 331 31.91 -16.16 19.56
C TYR A 331 32.48 -14.81 19.05
N VAL A 332 32.80 -14.70 17.76
CA VAL A 332 33.41 -13.48 17.17
C VAL A 332 32.41 -12.33 16.99
N ILE A 333 31.10 -12.61 17.03
CA ILE A 333 30.02 -11.67 16.69
C ILE A 333 29.85 -10.55 17.76
N GLY A 334 30.14 -10.83 19.04
CA GLY A 334 29.97 -9.86 20.12
C GLY A 334 30.85 -8.61 20.01
N VAL A 335 31.96 -8.67 19.28
CA VAL A 335 32.96 -7.58 19.18
C VAL A 335 32.73 -6.68 17.96
N SER A 336 31.93 -7.12 16.97
CA SER A 336 31.67 -6.38 15.72
C SER A 336 30.30 -5.68 15.67
N LEU A 337 29.48 -5.88 16.72
CA LEU A 337 28.16 -5.27 16.92
C LEU A 337 28.17 -4.10 17.92
N ALA A 338 29.29 -3.86 18.61
CA ALA A 338 29.56 -2.64 19.39
C ALA A 338 30.19 -1.59 18.48
#